data_AF-A0A8D8VZW9-F1
#
_entry.id   AF-A0A8D8VZW9-F1
#
_cell.length_a   1.000
_cell.length_b   1.000
_cell.length_c   1.000
_cell.angle_alpha   90.00
_cell.angle_beta   90.00
_cell.angle_gamma   90.00
#
_symmetry.space_group_name_H-M   'P 1'
#
loop_
_entity.id
_entity.type
_entity.pdbx_description
1 polymer ?
#
loop_
_entity_poly.entity_id
_entity_poly.type
_entity_poly.pdbx_seq_one_letter_code
_entity_poly.pdbx_strand_id
1 'polypeptide(L)'
;MVNDLGQEITALCHQLRSAEFGPESPNVSAGPEIGTSIFELYLSIQEFVNMSSNLADSKSMNVRAYYKWFEPAIDKWLDLSKLKAYNRVKAAMDCTRVCSGDKIVKHSTSSIDVNACFYQMKEFWKQLCWPDIIGAYNLIMKLLDGICGASTFYAQLVQQKLKDTGYYESTGPYKTTDEMCVAMNDLEFVRRHLTLLPEELNLESILDSIELKENTGRWREAAYLVIDTATCQLETEILLIISRIGVKMRTALKKAIFHLAWSPDSLPTCDALLPLQEYLDNHLLALNSALIPRNFERVLYSIWEYVLEEISLQTEGNTVEKTYNFYERLYEALDNLVDFFYADGKGLPVDLLTGDLFQAIRIRLSYFKSDTEQLIILYYHDRLHEQLNVESTEYGVLNVRAYYHHDSLCIEILNARDVIPLDPNGFSDPFVIVELIPKSLFPIVTEQQTNVQKKTLNPLFDECFEFSVTLDQCKNENAMIVFTVMDHDVLTANDFAGEAFLSLRNIPGVNQCNSENFHGLKNIELPLMHQKNKNHPILQTLESRQWDKMAQDFVKKQKPRLAST
;
A
#
# COMPACT_ATOMS: atom_id res chain seq x y z
N MET A 1 -44.06 15.78 55.47
CA MET A 1 -42.77 15.26 55.00
C MET A 1 -43.06 14.55 53.70
N VAL A 2 -42.77 15.19 52.56
CA VAL A 2 -42.80 14.51 51.27
C VAL A 2 -41.48 13.75 51.24
N ASN A 3 -41.51 12.43 51.46
CA ASN A 3 -40.33 11.61 51.22
C ASN A 3 -40.00 11.75 49.73
N ASP A 4 -38.88 12.40 49.43
CA ASP A 4 -38.38 12.48 48.07
C ASP A 4 -37.76 11.12 47.73
N LEU A 5 -38.62 10.20 47.26
CA LEU A 5 -38.26 8.83 46.86
C LEU A 5 -37.00 8.81 45.97
N GLY A 6 -36.80 9.85 45.14
CA GLY A 6 -35.60 9.98 44.33
C GLY A 6 -34.31 10.15 45.14
N GLN A 7 -34.34 10.93 46.23
CA GLN A 7 -33.19 11.10 47.12
C GLN A 7 -32.84 9.82 47.88
N GLU A 8 -33.85 9.08 48.35
CA GLU A 8 -33.66 7.79 49.01
C GLU A 8 -33.04 6.76 48.05
N ILE A 9 -33.56 6.65 46.81
CA ILE A 9 -33.02 5.76 45.78
C ILE A 9 -31.60 6.16 45.40
N THR A 10 -31.32 7.46 45.21
CA THR A 10 -29.98 7.95 44.86
C THR A 10 -28.98 7.62 45.96
N ALA A 11 -29.36 7.79 47.23
CA ALA A 11 -28.53 7.43 48.38
C ALA A 11 -28.22 5.93 48.41
N LEU A 12 -29.19 5.06 48.12
CA LEU A 12 -28.98 3.61 48.00
C LEU A 12 -28.04 3.26 46.84
N CYS A 13 -28.17 3.92 45.69
CA CYS A 13 -27.27 3.75 44.55
C CYS A 13 -25.82 4.15 44.90
N HIS A 14 -25.64 5.19 45.72
CA HIS A 14 -24.32 5.56 46.23
C HIS A 14 -23.72 4.55 47.22
N GLN A 15 -24.54 3.74 47.89
CA GLN A 15 -24.07 2.69 48.81
C GLN A 15 -23.58 1.42 48.10
N LEU A 16 -23.88 1.24 46.80
CA LEU A 16 -23.30 0.15 46.00
C LEU A 16 -21.77 0.26 45.99
N ARG A 17 -21.05 -0.82 46.31
CA ARG A 17 -19.57 -0.78 46.33
C ARG A 17 -18.99 -0.62 44.92
N SER A 18 -17.91 0.15 44.81
CA SER A 18 -17.07 0.24 43.61
C SER A 18 -16.13 -0.96 43.51
N ALA A 19 -15.74 -1.35 42.29
CA ALA A 19 -14.75 -2.38 42.05
C ALA A 19 -13.33 -1.83 42.32
N GLU A 20 -12.52 -2.52 43.14
CA GLU A 20 -11.09 -2.18 43.36
C GLU A 20 -10.21 -2.99 42.38
N PHE A 21 -9.23 -2.33 41.75
CA PHE A 21 -8.21 -2.98 40.92
C PHE A 21 -7.03 -3.43 41.80
N GLY A 22 -6.78 -4.73 41.90
CA GLY A 22 -5.62 -5.30 42.61
C GLY A 22 -5.22 -6.68 42.06
N PRO A 23 -3.92 -7.06 42.07
CA PRO A 23 -3.43 -8.30 41.45
C PRO A 23 -3.74 -9.58 42.26
N GLU A 24 -4.11 -9.46 43.54
CA GLU A 24 -4.51 -10.59 44.38
C GLU A 24 -5.73 -10.20 45.24
N SER A 25 -6.92 -10.70 44.90
CA SER A 25 -7.91 -11.21 45.87
C SER A 25 -9.23 -11.62 45.19
N PRO A 26 -9.64 -12.89 45.34
CA PRO A 26 -10.99 -13.35 45.03
C PRO A 26 -11.80 -13.32 46.33
N ASN A 27 -12.61 -12.29 46.57
CA ASN A 27 -13.68 -12.39 47.56
C ASN A 27 -14.76 -11.33 47.28
N VAL A 28 -15.69 -11.68 46.40
CA VAL A 28 -17.01 -11.04 46.38
C VAL A 28 -17.80 -11.63 47.55
N SER A 29 -17.74 -11.02 48.73
CA SER A 29 -18.62 -11.38 49.85
C SER A 29 -19.69 -10.30 50.08
N ALA A 30 -20.95 -10.73 49.93
CA ALA A 30 -22.21 -10.03 50.21
C ALA A 30 -22.44 -8.64 49.55
N GLY A 31 -23.08 -8.63 48.39
CA GLY A 31 -23.49 -7.43 47.63
C GLY A 31 -24.30 -7.62 46.31
N PRO A 32 -24.48 -8.83 45.72
CA PRO A 32 -25.19 -8.94 44.43
C PRO A 32 -26.72 -8.79 44.54
N GLU A 33 -27.33 -9.17 45.67
CA GLU A 33 -28.79 -9.12 45.85
C GLU A 33 -29.35 -7.69 45.84
N ILE A 34 -28.63 -6.73 46.46
CA ILE A 34 -29.01 -5.31 46.48
C ILE A 34 -28.85 -4.70 45.07
N GLY A 35 -27.79 -5.07 44.34
CA GLY A 35 -27.58 -4.61 42.97
C GLY A 35 -28.67 -5.08 42.01
N THR A 36 -29.02 -6.37 42.04
CA THR A 36 -30.12 -6.92 41.22
C THR A 36 -31.46 -6.27 41.57
N SER A 37 -31.74 -6.09 42.86
CA SER A 37 -32.99 -5.44 43.32
C SER A 37 -33.09 -3.98 42.86
N ILE A 38 -31.99 -3.22 42.85
CA ILE A 38 -31.96 -1.84 42.34
C ILE A 38 -32.20 -1.82 40.82
N PHE A 39 -31.69 -2.81 40.07
CA PHE A 39 -31.93 -2.90 38.63
C PHE A 39 -33.38 -3.30 38.32
N GLU A 40 -33.95 -4.25 39.05
CA GLU A 40 -35.37 -4.61 38.94
C GLU A 40 -36.27 -3.42 39.26
N LEU A 41 -35.91 -2.61 40.27
CA LEU A 41 -36.60 -1.36 40.57
C LEU A 41 -36.50 -0.35 39.43
N TYR A 42 -35.32 -0.21 38.80
CA TYR A 42 -35.14 0.64 37.62
C TYR A 42 -36.10 0.22 36.49
N LEU A 43 -36.11 -1.08 36.15
CA LEU A 43 -36.97 -1.62 35.08
C LEU A 43 -38.46 -1.43 35.42
N SER A 44 -38.85 -1.65 36.67
CA SER A 44 -40.24 -1.46 37.13
C SER A 44 -40.69 0.00 37.01
N ILE A 45 -39.82 0.95 37.37
CA ILE A 45 -40.14 2.38 37.24
C ILE A 45 -40.16 2.80 35.77
N GLN A 46 -39.25 2.27 34.94
CA GLN A 46 -39.25 2.49 33.50
C GLN A 46 -40.56 2.00 32.86
N GLU A 47 -41.00 0.79 33.17
CA GLU A 47 -42.26 0.24 32.67
C GLU A 47 -43.46 1.08 33.11
N PHE A 48 -43.48 1.50 34.38
CA PHE A 48 -44.51 2.39 34.91
C PHE A 48 -44.55 3.73 34.16
N VAL A 49 -43.39 4.36 33.91
CA VAL A 49 -43.30 5.61 33.15
C VAL A 49 -43.79 5.41 31.72
N ASN A 50 -43.39 4.31 31.06
CA ASN A 50 -43.84 3.98 29.71
C ASN A 50 -45.36 3.81 29.64
N MET A 51 -45.97 3.10 30.58
CA MET A 51 -47.43 2.97 30.65
C MET A 51 -48.12 4.31 30.93
N SER A 52 -47.54 5.12 31.82
CA SER A 52 -48.09 6.43 32.22
C SER A 52 -48.14 7.43 31.06
N SER A 53 -47.35 7.23 29.99
CA SER A 53 -47.37 8.08 28.80
C SER A 53 -48.75 8.14 28.10
N ASN A 54 -49.60 7.14 28.34
CA ASN A 54 -50.97 7.07 27.82
C ASN A 54 -51.99 7.87 28.66
N LEU A 55 -51.58 8.49 29.77
CA LEU A 55 -52.44 9.28 30.66
C LEU A 55 -52.45 10.77 30.27
N ALA A 56 -53.58 11.44 30.49
CA ALA A 56 -53.78 12.86 30.12
C ALA A 56 -52.83 13.82 30.85
N ASP A 57 -52.54 13.57 32.13
CA ASP A 57 -51.64 14.40 32.98
C ASP A 57 -50.20 13.88 33.01
N SER A 58 -49.81 13.07 32.02
CA SER A 58 -48.53 12.37 32.04
C SER A 58 -47.31 13.32 32.08
N LYS A 59 -47.41 14.52 31.53
CA LYS A 59 -46.30 15.50 31.45
C LYS A 59 -45.89 16.12 32.79
N SER A 60 -46.74 16.09 33.82
CA SER A 60 -46.46 16.71 35.13
C SER A 60 -45.86 15.76 36.17
N MET A 61 -45.56 14.51 35.82
CA MET A 61 -45.05 13.52 36.77
C MET A 61 -43.53 13.64 36.98
N ASN A 62 -43.10 13.95 38.21
CA ASN A 62 -41.67 14.06 38.58
C ASN A 62 -40.87 12.75 38.36
N VAL A 63 -41.54 11.60 38.36
CA VAL A 63 -40.93 10.28 38.13
C VAL A 63 -40.39 10.09 36.70
N ARG A 64 -40.71 10.97 35.74
CA ARG A 64 -40.16 10.88 34.37
C ARG A 64 -38.64 11.01 34.30
N ALA A 65 -38.03 11.73 35.25
CA ALA A 65 -36.59 11.86 35.37
C ALA A 65 -35.96 10.76 36.26
N TYR A 66 -36.65 9.63 36.45
CA TYR A 66 -36.20 8.53 37.33
C TYR A 66 -34.77 8.08 37.05
N TYR A 67 -34.35 8.06 35.79
CA TYR A 67 -33.02 7.62 35.37
C TYR A 67 -31.89 8.35 36.11
N LYS A 68 -32.09 9.63 36.46
CA LYS A 68 -31.12 10.42 37.25
C LYS A 68 -30.89 9.86 38.65
N TRP A 69 -31.88 9.21 39.25
CA TRP A 69 -31.75 8.60 40.58
C TRP A 69 -30.83 7.38 40.55
N PHE A 70 -30.75 6.71 39.40
CA PHE A 70 -29.99 5.48 39.20
C PHE A 70 -28.63 5.69 38.54
N GLU A 71 -28.33 6.90 38.04
CA GLU A 71 -27.07 7.23 37.37
C GLU A 71 -25.82 6.78 38.18
N PRO A 72 -25.73 7.01 39.52
CA PRO A 72 -24.60 6.52 40.30
C PRO A 72 -24.48 4.99 40.37
N ALA A 73 -25.59 4.26 40.26
CA ALA A 73 -25.60 2.80 40.23
C ALA A 73 -25.17 2.28 38.85
N ILE A 74 -25.70 2.86 37.76
CA ILE A 74 -25.34 2.48 36.39
C ILE A 74 -23.85 2.70 36.16
N ASP A 75 -23.32 3.84 36.58
CA ASP A 75 -21.90 4.16 36.45
C ASP A 75 -21.00 3.09 37.10
N LYS A 76 -21.32 2.68 38.33
CA LYS A 76 -20.62 1.61 39.04
C LYS A 76 -20.83 0.23 38.42
N TRP A 77 -22.00 -0.05 37.87
CA TRP A 77 -22.27 -1.33 37.20
C TRP A 77 -21.50 -1.45 35.90
N LEU A 78 -21.28 -0.37 35.16
CA LEU A 78 -20.41 -0.39 33.98
C LEU A 78 -18.96 -0.68 34.36
N ASP A 79 -18.45 -0.06 35.43
CA ASP A 79 -17.11 -0.34 35.95
C ASP A 79 -16.97 -1.80 36.43
N LEU A 80 -17.98 -2.33 37.13
CA LEU A 80 -18.02 -3.72 37.55
C LEU A 80 -18.15 -4.69 36.37
N SER A 81 -18.91 -4.31 35.34
CA SER A 81 -19.10 -5.11 34.12
C SER A 81 -17.79 -5.23 33.36
N LYS A 82 -17.01 -4.15 33.27
CA LYS A 82 -15.64 -4.19 32.75
C LYS A 82 -14.79 -5.20 33.54
N LEU A 83 -14.74 -5.11 34.87
CA LEU A 83 -13.95 -6.05 35.68
C LEU A 83 -14.39 -7.52 35.47
N LYS A 84 -15.71 -7.77 35.44
CA LYS A 84 -16.25 -9.11 35.19
C LYS A 84 -15.91 -9.62 33.79
N ALA A 85 -15.89 -8.75 32.79
CA ALA A 85 -15.49 -9.12 31.42
C ALA A 85 -14.04 -9.61 31.38
N TYR A 86 -13.10 -8.89 32.01
CA TYR A 86 -11.69 -9.33 32.10
C TYR A 86 -11.53 -10.66 32.82
N ASN A 87 -12.24 -10.86 33.94
CA ASN A 87 -12.22 -12.13 34.67
C ASN A 87 -12.81 -13.28 33.83
N ARG A 88 -13.88 -13.02 33.07
CA ARG A 88 -14.51 -14.01 32.20
C ARG A 88 -13.64 -14.35 31.01
N VAL A 89 -12.95 -13.37 30.41
CA VAL A 89 -11.95 -13.57 29.37
C VAL A 89 -10.83 -14.48 29.86
N LYS A 90 -10.29 -14.23 31.06
CA LYS A 90 -9.27 -15.10 31.67
C LYS A 90 -9.78 -16.53 31.89
N ALA A 91 -10.96 -16.68 32.49
CA ALA A 91 -11.56 -17.99 32.74
C ALA A 91 -11.86 -18.78 31.44
N ALA A 92 -12.30 -18.08 30.38
CA ALA A 92 -12.54 -18.67 29.06
C ALA A 92 -11.24 -19.22 28.45
N MET A 93 -10.12 -18.51 28.64
CA MET A 93 -8.79 -18.97 28.20
C MET A 93 -8.33 -20.22 28.96
N ASP A 94 -8.54 -20.28 30.27
CA ASP A 94 -8.18 -21.45 31.09
C ASP A 94 -8.99 -22.71 30.71
N CYS A 95 -10.23 -22.54 30.25
CA CYS A 95 -11.15 -23.62 29.89
C CYS A 95 -11.21 -23.92 28.37
N THR A 96 -10.28 -23.37 27.59
CA THR A 96 -10.34 -23.42 26.11
C THR A 96 -10.37 -24.86 25.58
N ARG A 97 -11.31 -25.13 24.67
CA ARG A 97 -11.33 -26.34 23.84
C ARG A 97 -11.43 -25.95 22.38
N VAL A 98 -10.81 -26.71 21.49
CA VAL A 98 -11.01 -26.55 20.05
C VAL A 98 -12.41 -27.06 19.71
N CYS A 99 -13.21 -26.27 18.98
CA CYS A 99 -14.50 -26.72 18.51
C CYS A 99 -14.29 -27.71 17.34
N SER A 100 -14.64 -28.98 17.56
CA SER A 100 -14.58 -30.03 16.54
C SER A 100 -16.00 -30.45 16.16
N GLY A 101 -16.43 -30.18 14.93
CA GLY A 101 -17.75 -30.56 14.40
C GLY A 101 -17.86 -30.44 12.88
N ASP A 102 -18.86 -31.11 12.29
CA ASP A 102 -19.00 -31.37 10.84
C ASP A 102 -19.31 -30.14 9.94
N LYS A 103 -19.24 -28.89 10.45
CA LYS A 103 -19.32 -27.71 9.58
C LYS A 103 -18.41 -26.54 10.03
N ILE A 104 -17.42 -26.28 9.17
CA ILE A 104 -16.97 -24.96 8.68
C ILE A 104 -16.24 -24.09 9.73
N VAL A 105 -14.91 -24.27 9.82
CA VAL A 105 -13.88 -23.42 10.49
C VAL A 105 -13.54 -23.72 11.96
N LYS A 106 -12.23 -23.80 12.24
CA LYS A 106 -11.62 -24.11 13.55
C LYS A 106 -11.47 -22.85 14.41
N HIS A 107 -12.47 -22.53 15.23
CA HIS A 107 -12.30 -21.60 16.37
C HIS A 107 -12.33 -22.36 17.69
N SER A 108 -11.93 -21.71 18.79
CA SER A 108 -12.04 -22.30 20.13
C SER A 108 -13.31 -21.88 20.85
N THR A 109 -13.64 -22.59 21.93
CA THR A 109 -14.75 -22.21 22.81
C THR A 109 -14.51 -20.87 23.51
N SER A 110 -13.24 -20.46 23.65
CA SER A 110 -12.90 -19.23 24.37
C SER A 110 -13.40 -17.98 23.65
N SER A 111 -13.32 -17.93 22.32
CA SER A 111 -13.78 -16.78 21.52
C SER A 111 -15.32 -16.67 21.53
N ILE A 112 -16.02 -17.80 21.61
CA ILE A 112 -17.47 -17.85 21.82
C ILE A 112 -17.85 -17.30 23.20
N ASP A 113 -17.18 -17.75 24.26
CA ASP A 113 -17.47 -17.33 25.64
C ASP A 113 -17.20 -15.83 25.86
N VAL A 114 -16.16 -15.29 25.22
CA VAL A 114 -15.83 -13.86 25.20
C VAL A 114 -16.90 -13.06 24.48
N ASN A 115 -17.31 -13.48 23.28
CA ASN A 115 -18.38 -12.78 22.55
C ASN A 115 -19.74 -12.88 23.25
N ALA A 116 -20.04 -14.00 23.93
CA ALA A 116 -21.22 -14.11 24.78
C ALA A 116 -21.18 -13.12 25.96
N CYS A 117 -20.01 -12.86 26.53
CA CYS A 117 -19.83 -11.82 27.55
C CYS A 117 -20.14 -10.44 26.99
N PHE A 118 -19.61 -10.11 25.81
CA PHE A 118 -19.86 -8.81 25.17
C PHE A 118 -21.32 -8.65 24.77
N TYR A 119 -21.96 -9.72 24.31
CA TYR A 119 -23.40 -9.74 24.05
C TYR A 119 -24.20 -9.37 25.30
N GLN A 120 -23.89 -9.94 26.47
CA GLN A 120 -24.56 -9.59 27.72
C GLN A 120 -24.37 -8.12 28.11
N MET A 121 -23.18 -7.55 27.89
CA MET A 121 -22.92 -6.13 28.14
C MET A 121 -23.74 -5.22 27.21
N LYS A 122 -23.83 -5.56 25.91
CA LYS A 122 -24.67 -4.85 24.94
C LYS A 122 -26.15 -4.97 25.27
N GLU A 123 -26.59 -6.15 25.69
CA GLU A 123 -27.99 -6.40 26.04
C GLU A 123 -28.39 -5.62 27.30
N PHE A 124 -27.50 -5.57 28.30
CA PHE A 124 -27.68 -4.68 29.46
C PHE A 124 -27.86 -3.22 29.04
N TRP A 125 -27.03 -2.70 28.11
CA TRP A 125 -27.18 -1.35 27.57
C TRP A 125 -28.54 -1.13 26.88
N LYS A 126 -28.98 -2.09 26.05
CA LYS A 126 -30.28 -2.02 25.38
C LYS A 126 -31.43 -1.99 26.37
N GLN A 127 -31.37 -2.81 27.42
CA GLN A 127 -32.40 -2.84 28.48
C GLN A 127 -32.47 -1.54 29.27
N LEU A 128 -31.35 -0.80 29.40
CA LEU A 128 -31.40 0.51 30.03
C LEU A 128 -32.34 1.46 29.27
N CYS A 129 -32.43 1.38 27.93
CA CYS A 129 -33.23 2.32 27.13
C CYS A 129 -33.05 3.77 27.62
N TRP A 130 -31.79 4.16 27.82
CA TRP A 130 -31.45 5.33 28.63
C TRP A 130 -32.13 6.60 28.09
N PRO A 131 -33.00 7.27 28.86
CA PRO A 131 -33.85 8.34 28.32
C PRO A 131 -33.09 9.62 27.92
N ASP A 132 -31.94 9.89 28.55
CA ASP A 132 -31.13 11.08 28.27
C ASP A 132 -30.04 10.77 27.24
N ILE A 133 -30.37 10.99 25.96
CA ILE A 133 -29.47 10.68 24.83
C ILE A 133 -28.13 11.42 24.94
N ILE A 134 -28.09 12.62 25.51
CA ILE A 134 -26.84 13.38 25.64
C ILE A 134 -26.03 12.90 26.86
N GLY A 135 -26.71 12.66 27.99
CA GLY A 135 -26.10 12.06 29.17
C GLY A 135 -25.60 10.63 28.94
N ALA A 136 -26.14 9.92 27.94
CA ALA A 136 -25.73 8.58 27.55
C ALA A 136 -24.27 8.49 27.07
N TYR A 137 -23.68 9.59 26.57
CA TYR A 137 -22.35 9.55 25.97
C TYR A 137 -21.27 9.01 26.93
N ASN A 138 -21.23 9.48 28.17
CA ASN A 138 -20.21 9.03 29.12
C ASN A 138 -20.40 7.54 29.48
N LEU A 139 -21.65 7.09 29.55
CA LEU A 139 -22.00 5.69 29.82
C LEU A 139 -21.62 4.79 28.64
N ILE A 140 -21.88 5.22 27.40
CA ILE A 140 -21.50 4.45 26.21
C ILE A 140 -19.98 4.39 26.07
N MET A 141 -19.26 5.46 26.38
CA MET A 141 -17.79 5.43 26.36
C MET A 141 -17.21 4.45 27.38
N LYS A 142 -17.78 4.37 28.60
CA LYS A 142 -17.39 3.35 29.59
C LYS A 142 -17.68 1.91 29.10
N LEU A 143 -18.81 1.72 28.43
CA LEU A 143 -19.17 0.42 27.84
C LEU A 143 -18.20 0.03 26.72
N LEU A 144 -17.89 0.95 25.81
CA LEU A 144 -16.94 0.76 24.72
C LEU A 144 -15.54 0.43 25.26
N ASP A 145 -15.04 1.20 26.23
CA ASP A 145 -13.77 0.94 26.92
C ASP A 145 -13.76 -0.45 27.60
N GLY A 146 -14.88 -0.86 28.20
CA GLY A 146 -15.02 -2.19 28.79
C GLY A 146 -14.91 -3.33 27.76
N ILE A 147 -15.67 -3.25 26.66
CA ILE A 147 -15.68 -4.28 25.60
C ILE A 147 -14.36 -4.29 24.83
N CYS A 148 -13.90 -3.12 24.39
CA CYS A 148 -12.67 -2.98 23.60
C CYS A 148 -11.44 -3.33 24.42
N GLY A 149 -11.36 -2.87 25.68
CA GLY A 149 -10.26 -3.21 26.58
C GLY A 149 -10.19 -4.71 26.88
N ALA A 150 -11.33 -5.36 27.13
CA ALA A 150 -11.39 -6.80 27.35
C ALA A 150 -11.02 -7.61 26.08
N SER A 151 -11.36 -7.11 24.89
CA SER A 151 -10.99 -7.71 23.61
C SER A 151 -9.49 -7.65 23.36
N THR A 152 -8.87 -6.51 23.62
CA THR A 152 -7.41 -6.34 23.53
C THR A 152 -6.70 -7.25 24.53
N PHE A 153 -7.23 -7.38 25.75
CA PHE A 153 -6.70 -8.30 26.75
C PHE A 153 -6.83 -9.78 26.31
N TYR A 154 -7.96 -10.16 25.70
CA TYR A 154 -8.12 -11.48 25.11
C TYR A 154 -7.04 -11.76 24.04
N ALA A 155 -6.78 -10.79 23.16
CA ALA A 155 -5.78 -10.93 22.12
C ALA A 155 -4.37 -11.20 22.68
N GLN A 156 -4.00 -10.49 23.75
CA GLN A 156 -2.74 -10.71 24.47
C GLN A 156 -2.65 -12.13 25.06
N LEU A 157 -3.74 -12.66 25.63
CA LEU A 157 -3.77 -14.01 26.17
C LEU A 157 -3.67 -15.09 25.07
N VAL A 158 -4.36 -14.90 23.95
CA VAL A 158 -4.24 -15.81 22.79
C VAL A 158 -2.81 -15.86 22.28
N GLN A 159 -2.16 -14.71 22.18
CA GLN A 159 -0.76 -14.62 21.77
C GLN A 159 0.20 -15.26 22.76
N GLN A 160 0.02 -15.00 24.05
CA GLN A 160 0.84 -15.62 25.09
C GLN A 160 0.69 -17.15 25.04
N LYS A 161 -0.53 -17.66 24.89
CA LYS A 161 -0.78 -19.09 24.77
C LYS A 161 -0.11 -19.70 23.53
N LEU A 162 -0.15 -19.02 22.39
CA LEU A 162 0.53 -19.48 21.18
C LEU A 162 2.06 -19.44 21.34
N LYS A 163 2.59 -18.44 22.06
CA LYS A 163 4.00 -18.38 22.42
C LYS A 163 4.41 -19.54 23.32
N ASP A 164 3.57 -19.90 24.30
CA ASP A 164 3.83 -21.00 25.23
C ASP A 164 3.90 -22.36 24.51
N THR A 165 3.30 -22.51 23.32
CA THR A 165 3.47 -23.72 22.49
C THR A 165 4.82 -23.78 21.75
N GLY A 166 5.68 -22.75 21.87
CA GLY A 166 6.95 -22.65 21.14
C GLY A 166 6.79 -22.27 19.66
N TYR A 167 5.64 -21.70 19.27
CA TYR A 167 5.34 -21.39 17.86
C TYR A 167 6.38 -20.44 17.24
N TYR A 168 6.77 -19.42 18.00
CA TYR A 168 7.68 -18.35 17.58
C TYR A 168 9.14 -18.81 17.59
N GLU A 169 9.51 -19.71 18.50
CA GLU A 169 10.88 -20.24 18.65
C GLU A 169 11.19 -21.39 17.70
N SER A 170 10.16 -22.10 17.21
CA SER A 170 10.33 -23.23 16.29
C SER A 170 11.06 -22.82 15.00
N THR A 171 12.16 -23.52 14.70
CA THR A 171 13.02 -23.35 13.51
C THR A 171 12.83 -24.44 12.45
N GLY A 172 11.92 -25.38 12.69
CA GLY A 172 11.63 -26.47 11.76
C GLY A 172 11.00 -25.99 10.44
N PRO A 173 10.88 -26.89 9.44
CA PRO A 173 10.19 -26.58 8.20
C PRO A 173 8.75 -26.15 8.49
N TYR A 174 8.21 -25.30 7.62
CA TYR A 174 6.82 -24.88 7.75
C TYR A 174 5.87 -26.08 7.76
N LYS A 175 4.91 -26.04 8.69
CA LYS A 175 3.80 -26.98 8.78
C LYS A 175 2.59 -26.21 9.29
N THR A 176 1.44 -26.42 8.67
CA THR A 176 0.17 -25.90 9.16
C THR A 176 -0.19 -26.62 10.47
N THR A 177 -0.33 -25.86 11.56
CA THR A 177 -0.75 -26.40 12.86
C THR A 177 -2.11 -25.86 13.26
N ASP A 178 -2.83 -26.64 14.07
CA ASP A 178 -4.17 -26.27 14.50
C ASP A 178 -4.12 -25.10 15.49
N GLU A 179 -3.07 -25.00 16.31
CA GLU A 179 -2.90 -23.95 17.30
C GLU A 179 -2.82 -22.56 16.66
N MET A 180 -2.01 -22.40 15.60
CA MET A 180 -1.90 -21.11 14.91
C MET A 180 -3.18 -20.76 14.15
N CYS A 181 -3.87 -21.75 13.56
CA CYS A 181 -5.10 -21.51 12.81
C CYS A 181 -6.25 -21.12 13.74
N VAL A 182 -6.40 -21.82 14.86
CA VAL A 182 -7.39 -21.51 15.90
C VAL A 182 -7.13 -20.12 16.48
N ALA A 183 -5.87 -19.78 16.81
CA ALA A 183 -5.52 -18.46 17.33
C ALA A 183 -5.92 -17.33 16.35
N MET A 184 -5.57 -17.45 15.06
CA MET A 184 -5.94 -16.44 14.06
C MET A 184 -7.47 -16.32 13.93
N ASN A 185 -8.19 -17.45 13.88
CA ASN A 185 -9.64 -17.47 13.75
C ASN A 185 -10.35 -16.88 14.97
N ASP A 186 -9.86 -17.17 16.18
CA ASP A 186 -10.38 -16.62 17.42
C ASP A 186 -10.23 -15.09 17.47
N LEU A 187 -9.05 -14.59 17.10
CA LEU A 187 -8.79 -13.15 17.02
C LEU A 187 -9.71 -12.47 15.99
N GLU A 188 -9.84 -13.03 14.79
CA GLU A 188 -10.70 -12.44 13.76
C GLU A 188 -12.18 -12.52 14.15
N PHE A 189 -12.59 -13.59 14.82
CA PHE A 189 -13.96 -13.74 15.31
C PHE A 189 -14.32 -12.66 16.32
N VAL A 190 -13.45 -12.37 17.29
CA VAL A 190 -13.66 -11.26 18.25
C VAL A 190 -13.55 -9.90 17.55
N ARG A 191 -12.56 -9.69 16.68
CA ARG A 191 -12.37 -8.44 15.94
C ARG A 191 -13.62 -8.06 15.13
N ARG A 192 -14.23 -9.02 14.42
CA ARG A 192 -15.46 -8.80 13.65
C ARG A 192 -16.64 -8.38 14.52
N HIS A 193 -16.71 -8.82 15.78
CA HIS A 193 -17.78 -8.38 16.68
C HIS A 193 -17.61 -6.91 17.08
N LEU A 194 -16.36 -6.44 17.22
CA LEU A 194 -16.09 -5.04 17.53
C LEU A 194 -16.53 -4.09 16.41
N THR A 195 -16.37 -4.49 15.15
CA THR A 195 -16.78 -3.67 14.00
C THR A 195 -18.30 -3.45 13.91
N LEU A 196 -19.10 -4.26 14.63
CA LEU A 196 -20.56 -4.15 14.67
C LEU A 196 -21.06 -3.28 15.82
N LEU A 197 -20.19 -2.87 16.75
CA LEU A 197 -20.58 -2.11 17.94
C LEU A 197 -21.29 -0.78 17.63
N PRO A 198 -20.86 0.04 16.66
CA PRO A 198 -21.54 1.31 16.39
C PRO A 198 -23.03 1.13 16.05
N GLU A 199 -23.35 0.12 15.25
CA GLU A 199 -24.72 -0.21 14.87
C GLU A 199 -25.49 -0.82 16.04
N GLU A 200 -24.93 -1.83 16.71
CA GLU A 200 -25.63 -2.55 17.78
C GLU A 200 -25.91 -1.71 19.02
N LEU A 201 -25.11 -0.66 19.24
CA LEU A 201 -25.26 0.28 20.36
C LEU A 201 -26.03 1.55 19.97
N ASN A 202 -26.44 1.68 18.70
CA ASN A 202 -27.07 2.88 18.13
C ASN A 202 -26.24 4.15 18.41
N LEU A 203 -24.92 4.04 18.23
CA LEU A 203 -23.94 5.08 18.58
C LEU A 203 -24.18 6.37 17.80
N GLU A 204 -24.51 6.27 16.52
CA GLU A 204 -24.78 7.40 15.63
C GLU A 204 -25.89 8.31 16.15
N SER A 205 -26.99 7.73 16.64
CA SER A 205 -28.10 8.50 17.21
C SER A 205 -27.69 9.34 18.43
N ILE A 206 -26.74 8.84 19.23
CA ILE A 206 -26.20 9.54 20.40
C ILE A 206 -25.30 10.68 19.94
N LEU A 207 -24.40 10.40 19.00
CA LEU A 207 -23.44 11.38 18.47
C LEU A 207 -24.12 12.54 17.75
N ASP A 208 -25.08 12.24 16.87
CA ASP A 208 -25.87 13.25 16.15
C ASP A 208 -26.57 14.20 17.12
N SER A 209 -27.12 13.67 18.21
CA SER A 209 -27.82 14.46 19.24
C SER A 209 -26.90 15.42 20.00
N ILE A 210 -25.61 15.08 20.12
CA ILE A 210 -24.59 15.91 20.77
C ILE A 210 -24.06 16.96 19.80
N GLU A 211 -23.77 16.55 18.56
CA GLU A 211 -23.24 17.43 17.51
C GLU A 211 -24.24 18.52 17.08
N LEU A 212 -25.54 18.24 17.19
CA LEU A 212 -26.59 19.26 17.04
C LEU A 212 -26.49 20.39 18.08
N LYS A 213 -25.89 20.13 19.25
CA LYS A 213 -25.71 21.12 20.33
C LYS A 213 -24.31 21.71 20.37
N GLU A 214 -23.30 20.93 20.02
CA GLU A 214 -21.90 21.35 19.96
C GLU A 214 -21.37 21.11 18.54
N ASN A 215 -21.02 22.18 17.81
CA ASN A 215 -20.57 22.10 16.42
C ASN A 215 -19.12 21.58 16.28
N THR A 216 -18.81 20.44 16.89
CA THR A 216 -17.48 19.82 16.91
C THR A 216 -17.59 18.29 16.74
N GLY A 217 -16.92 17.73 15.73
CA GLY A 217 -16.86 16.27 15.48
C GLY A 217 -16.00 15.46 16.47
N ARG A 218 -15.45 16.12 17.50
CA ARG A 218 -14.52 15.52 18.48
C ARG A 218 -15.08 14.30 19.22
N TRP A 219 -16.39 14.28 19.47
CA TRP A 219 -17.04 13.22 20.24
C TRP A 219 -17.14 11.92 19.42
N ARG A 220 -17.47 12.07 18.14
CA ARG A 220 -17.48 10.98 17.17
C ARG A 220 -16.08 10.43 16.96
N GLU A 221 -15.10 11.30 16.74
CA GLU A 221 -13.69 10.90 16.62
C GLU A 221 -13.23 10.11 17.85
N ALA A 222 -13.54 10.57 19.07
CA ALA A 222 -13.15 9.88 20.29
C ALA A 222 -13.81 8.50 20.45
N ALA A 223 -15.10 8.36 20.13
CA ALA A 223 -15.81 7.09 20.24
C ALA A 223 -15.31 6.05 19.23
N TYR A 224 -15.14 6.45 17.97
CA TYR A 224 -14.62 5.58 16.92
C TYR A 224 -13.15 5.21 17.16
N LEU A 225 -12.33 6.14 17.66
CA LEU A 225 -10.93 5.87 17.97
C LEU A 225 -10.75 4.70 18.94
N VAL A 226 -11.62 4.54 19.94
CA VAL A 226 -11.57 3.41 20.88
C VAL A 226 -11.82 2.07 20.18
N ILE A 227 -12.80 2.02 19.29
CA ILE A 227 -13.17 0.83 18.52
C ILE A 227 -12.08 0.50 17.50
N ASP A 228 -11.64 1.50 16.74
CA ASP A 228 -10.62 1.38 15.70
C ASP A 228 -9.28 0.94 16.29
N THR A 229 -8.90 1.51 17.44
CA THR A 229 -7.66 1.13 18.13
C THR A 229 -7.69 -0.35 18.55
N ALA A 230 -8.80 -0.81 19.13
CA ALA A 230 -8.93 -2.22 19.52
C ALA A 230 -8.97 -3.16 18.31
N THR A 231 -9.74 -2.82 17.27
CA THR A 231 -9.83 -3.65 16.05
C THR A 231 -8.49 -3.73 15.31
N CYS A 232 -7.75 -2.62 15.22
CA CYS A 232 -6.39 -2.58 14.69
C CYS A 232 -5.41 -3.39 15.54
N GLN A 233 -5.52 -3.37 16.88
CA GLN A 233 -4.67 -4.19 17.74
C GLN A 233 -4.90 -5.69 17.48
N LEU A 234 -6.16 -6.15 17.43
CA LEU A 234 -6.46 -7.55 17.12
C LEU A 234 -5.93 -7.95 15.73
N GLU A 235 -6.05 -7.06 14.74
CA GLU A 235 -5.49 -7.28 13.40
C GLU A 235 -3.96 -7.37 13.41
N THR A 236 -3.30 -6.50 14.17
CA THR A 236 -1.85 -6.53 14.34
C THR A 236 -1.39 -7.85 14.95
N GLU A 237 -2.12 -8.37 15.94
CA GLU A 237 -1.82 -9.69 16.52
C GLU A 237 -1.96 -10.82 15.48
N ILE A 238 -3.01 -10.78 14.64
CA ILE A 238 -3.17 -11.75 13.54
C ILE A 238 -1.98 -11.65 12.58
N LEU A 239 -1.59 -10.45 12.15
CA LEU A 239 -0.48 -10.24 11.23
C LEU A 239 0.86 -10.69 11.81
N LEU A 240 1.07 -10.58 13.13
CA LEU A 240 2.26 -11.13 13.79
C LEU A 240 2.33 -12.66 13.65
N ILE A 241 1.21 -13.37 13.79
CA ILE A 241 1.15 -14.82 13.56
C ILE A 241 1.48 -15.12 12.09
N ILE A 242 0.87 -14.39 11.15
CA ILE A 242 1.07 -14.58 9.70
C ILE A 242 2.52 -14.34 9.29
N SER A 243 3.17 -13.31 9.83
CA SER A 243 4.58 -13.00 9.52
C SER A 243 5.50 -14.21 9.76
N ARG A 244 5.20 -15.03 10.78
CA ARG A 244 5.98 -16.23 11.09
C ARG A 244 5.77 -17.36 10.08
N ILE A 245 4.59 -17.44 9.45
CA ILE A 245 4.29 -18.39 8.37
C ILE A 245 5.25 -18.14 7.19
N GLY A 246 5.29 -16.90 6.71
CA GLY A 246 6.13 -16.54 5.57
C GLY A 246 7.62 -16.77 5.83
N VAL A 247 8.12 -16.39 7.02
CA VAL A 247 9.52 -16.67 7.42
C VAL A 247 9.84 -18.18 7.38
N LYS A 248 8.93 -19.04 7.85
CA LYS A 248 9.14 -20.51 7.82
C LYS A 248 9.05 -21.10 6.41
N MET A 249 8.26 -20.49 5.52
CA MET A 249 8.16 -20.91 4.11
C MET A 249 9.32 -20.42 3.27
N ARG A 250 9.98 -19.31 3.65
CA ARG A 250 11.02 -18.63 2.86
C ARG A 250 12.11 -19.57 2.34
N THR A 251 12.65 -20.47 3.18
CA THR A 251 13.70 -21.40 2.74
C THR A 251 13.26 -22.32 1.60
N ALA A 252 12.02 -22.82 1.66
CA ALA A 252 11.46 -23.69 0.63
C ALA A 252 11.12 -22.90 -0.64
N LEU A 253 10.51 -21.71 -0.49
CA LEU A 253 10.22 -20.80 -1.59
C LEU A 253 11.50 -20.40 -2.34
N LYS A 254 12.53 -19.97 -1.60
CA LYS A 254 13.86 -19.65 -2.14
C LYS A 254 14.42 -20.80 -2.97
N LYS A 255 14.37 -22.03 -2.43
CA LYS A 255 14.88 -23.21 -3.13
C LYS A 255 14.06 -23.50 -4.40
N ALA A 256 12.74 -23.45 -4.33
CA ALA A 256 11.87 -23.69 -5.47
C ALA A 256 12.05 -22.63 -6.58
N ILE A 257 12.11 -21.35 -6.21
CA ILE A 257 12.32 -20.24 -7.15
C ILE A 257 13.74 -20.29 -7.74
N PHE A 258 14.75 -20.70 -6.97
CA PHE A 258 16.08 -20.96 -7.52
C PHE A 258 16.04 -22.05 -8.59
N HIS A 259 15.39 -23.20 -8.33
CA HIS A 259 15.27 -24.27 -9.32
C HIS A 259 14.45 -23.86 -10.55
N LEU A 260 13.40 -23.07 -10.36
CA LEU A 260 12.65 -22.45 -11.45
C LEU A 260 13.59 -21.62 -12.33
N ALA A 261 14.27 -20.63 -11.75
CA ALA A 261 15.09 -19.68 -12.50
C ALA A 261 16.23 -20.38 -13.26
N TRP A 262 16.87 -21.36 -12.62
CA TRP A 262 18.05 -22.07 -13.15
C TRP A 262 17.74 -23.41 -13.83
N SER A 263 16.48 -23.64 -14.21
CA SER A 263 16.11 -24.84 -14.96
C SER A 263 16.77 -24.89 -16.36
N PRO A 264 16.94 -26.09 -16.97
CA PRO A 264 17.49 -26.21 -18.31
C PRO A 264 16.66 -25.45 -19.35
N ASP A 265 17.30 -24.84 -20.34
CA ASP A 265 16.64 -24.05 -21.40
C ASP A 265 15.63 -24.85 -22.24
N SER A 266 15.79 -26.17 -22.31
CA SER A 266 14.84 -27.06 -22.97
C SER A 266 13.55 -27.31 -22.18
N LEU A 267 13.52 -26.96 -20.89
CA LEU A 267 12.37 -27.17 -20.01
C LEU A 267 11.41 -25.96 -20.11
N PRO A 268 10.16 -26.16 -20.53
CA PRO A 268 9.15 -25.10 -20.55
C PRO A 268 8.96 -24.47 -19.16
N THR A 269 8.63 -23.17 -19.13
CA THR A 269 8.42 -22.43 -17.88
C THR A 269 7.34 -23.07 -17.01
N CYS A 270 6.22 -23.50 -17.60
CA CYS A 270 5.15 -24.17 -16.86
C CYS A 270 5.64 -25.41 -16.12
N ASP A 271 6.46 -26.25 -16.77
CA ASP A 271 7.00 -27.48 -16.17
C ASP A 271 8.03 -27.16 -15.07
N ALA A 272 8.86 -26.13 -15.28
CA ALA A 272 9.81 -25.64 -14.28
C ALA A 272 9.11 -25.03 -13.05
N LEU A 273 7.89 -24.53 -13.22
CA LEU A 273 7.08 -23.89 -12.17
C LEU A 273 6.31 -24.89 -11.31
N LEU A 274 6.00 -26.09 -11.85
CA LEU A 274 5.22 -27.13 -11.15
C LEU A 274 5.69 -27.40 -9.72
N PRO A 275 7.00 -27.58 -9.40
CA PRO A 275 7.42 -27.87 -8.03
C PRO A 275 7.08 -26.75 -7.03
N LEU A 276 7.12 -25.48 -7.47
CA LEU A 276 6.71 -24.35 -6.65
C LEU A 276 5.18 -24.36 -6.45
N GLN A 277 4.42 -24.57 -7.52
CA GLN A 277 2.96 -24.64 -7.45
C GLN A 277 2.48 -25.80 -6.57
N GLU A 278 3.05 -26.99 -6.70
CA GLU A 278 2.72 -28.14 -5.84
C GLU A 278 3.06 -27.86 -4.37
N TYR A 279 4.20 -27.21 -4.10
CA TYR A 279 4.54 -26.80 -2.74
C TYR A 279 3.51 -25.82 -2.17
N LEU A 280 3.14 -24.80 -2.94
CA LEU A 280 2.16 -23.80 -2.53
C LEU A 280 0.77 -24.43 -2.34
N ASP A 281 0.28 -25.19 -3.31
CA ASP A 281 -1.05 -25.80 -3.32
C ASP A 281 -1.27 -26.70 -2.09
N ASN A 282 -0.31 -27.58 -1.78
CA ASN A 282 -0.40 -28.45 -0.61
C ASN A 282 -0.59 -27.68 0.71
N HIS A 283 0.10 -26.54 0.88
CA HIS A 283 0.02 -25.73 2.09
C HIS A 283 -1.20 -24.79 2.09
N LEU A 284 -1.53 -24.21 0.94
CA LEU A 284 -2.70 -23.34 0.78
C LEU A 284 -4.01 -24.11 0.95
N LEU A 285 -4.10 -25.35 0.47
CA LEU A 285 -5.25 -26.23 0.72
C LEU A 285 -5.45 -26.50 2.21
N ALA A 286 -4.36 -26.81 2.93
CA ALA A 286 -4.42 -27.03 4.37
C ALA A 286 -4.88 -25.77 5.12
N LEU A 287 -4.33 -24.60 4.76
CA LEU A 287 -4.71 -23.31 5.34
C LEU A 287 -6.17 -22.92 5.02
N ASN A 288 -6.60 -23.08 3.77
CA ASN A 288 -7.96 -22.79 3.33
C ASN A 288 -8.99 -23.64 4.08
N SER A 289 -8.65 -24.90 4.38
CA SER A 289 -9.53 -25.78 5.17
C SER A 289 -9.61 -25.40 6.65
N ALA A 290 -8.61 -24.69 7.18
CA ALA A 290 -8.45 -24.42 8.60
C ALA A 290 -8.81 -22.98 9.01
N LEU A 291 -8.70 -22.01 8.10
CA LEU A 291 -8.88 -20.57 8.37
C LEU A 291 -10.25 -20.03 7.93
N ILE A 292 -10.70 -18.98 8.62
CA ILE A 292 -11.80 -18.12 8.13
C ILE A 292 -11.35 -17.42 6.84
N PRO A 293 -12.23 -17.20 5.84
CA PRO A 293 -11.87 -16.57 4.56
C PRO A 293 -11.01 -15.32 4.67
N ARG A 294 -11.33 -14.40 5.60
CA ARG A 294 -10.56 -13.16 5.80
C ARG A 294 -9.11 -13.41 6.23
N ASN A 295 -8.88 -14.40 7.10
CA ASN A 295 -7.52 -14.77 7.52
C ASN A 295 -6.79 -15.53 6.41
N PHE A 296 -7.49 -16.41 5.68
CA PHE A 296 -6.90 -17.08 4.52
C PHE A 296 -6.42 -16.07 3.47
N GLU A 297 -7.23 -15.05 3.16
CA GLU A 297 -6.87 -13.95 2.25
C GLU A 297 -5.60 -13.23 2.73
N ARG A 298 -5.50 -12.87 4.02
CA ARG A 298 -4.29 -12.24 4.59
C ARG A 298 -3.06 -13.14 4.49
N VAL A 299 -3.20 -14.45 4.75
CA VAL A 299 -2.08 -15.40 4.62
C VAL A 299 -1.67 -15.55 3.16
N LEU A 300 -2.63 -15.65 2.25
CA LEU A 300 -2.40 -15.78 0.82
C LEU A 300 -1.64 -14.56 0.27
N TYR A 301 -2.05 -13.34 0.67
CA TYR A 301 -1.35 -12.10 0.34
C TYR A 301 0.08 -12.07 0.89
N SER A 302 0.27 -12.42 2.16
CA SER A 302 1.62 -12.47 2.73
C SER A 302 2.52 -13.46 1.99
N ILE A 303 2.03 -14.66 1.67
CA ILE A 303 2.80 -15.66 0.90
C ILE A 303 3.15 -15.13 -0.50
N TRP A 304 2.22 -14.43 -1.16
CA TRP A 304 2.47 -13.78 -2.45
C TRP A 304 3.62 -12.76 -2.35
N GLU A 305 3.63 -11.92 -1.32
CA GLU A 305 4.74 -10.97 -1.09
C GLU A 305 6.08 -11.69 -0.93
N TYR A 306 6.14 -12.78 -0.16
CA TYR A 306 7.35 -13.58 -0.03
C TYR A 306 7.81 -14.22 -1.36
N VAL A 307 6.88 -14.63 -2.22
CA VAL A 307 7.21 -15.14 -3.56
C VAL A 307 7.82 -14.04 -4.42
N LEU A 308 7.23 -12.83 -4.42
CA LEU A 308 7.77 -11.67 -5.14
C LEU A 308 9.15 -11.27 -4.62
N GLU A 309 9.33 -11.20 -3.30
CA GLU A 309 10.62 -10.89 -2.68
C GLU A 309 11.71 -11.88 -3.13
N GLU A 310 11.43 -13.19 -3.12
CA GLU A 310 12.40 -14.20 -3.53
C GLU A 310 12.70 -14.15 -5.04
N ILE A 311 11.72 -13.83 -5.90
CA ILE A 311 11.96 -13.57 -7.34
C ILE A 311 12.84 -12.34 -7.52
N SER A 312 12.58 -11.25 -6.78
CA SER A 312 13.40 -10.04 -6.81
C SER A 312 14.85 -10.34 -6.41
N LEU A 313 15.05 -11.09 -5.33
CA LEU A 313 16.37 -11.51 -4.86
C LEU A 313 17.11 -12.38 -5.90
N GLN A 314 16.42 -13.31 -6.57
CA GLN A 314 17.03 -14.06 -7.67
C GLN A 314 17.42 -13.15 -8.84
N THR A 315 16.60 -12.14 -9.15
CA THR A 315 16.85 -11.15 -10.21
C THR A 315 18.07 -10.27 -9.89
N GLU A 316 18.32 -9.97 -8.62
CA GLU A 316 19.43 -9.11 -8.17
C GLU A 316 20.74 -9.85 -7.82
N GLY A 317 20.68 -11.14 -7.49
CA GLY A 317 21.86 -11.87 -7.02
C GLY A 317 23.03 -11.92 -8.04
N ASN A 318 24.25 -11.61 -7.59
CA ASN A 318 25.44 -11.51 -8.46
C ASN A 318 26.28 -12.81 -8.55
N THR A 319 25.71 -13.96 -8.19
CA THR A 319 26.52 -15.17 -7.98
C THR A 319 26.95 -15.87 -9.27
N VAL A 320 26.19 -15.71 -10.36
CA VAL A 320 26.41 -16.40 -11.64
C VAL A 320 25.92 -15.50 -12.78
N GLU A 321 26.56 -15.57 -13.95
CA GLU A 321 26.12 -14.89 -15.17
C GLU A 321 24.72 -15.38 -15.57
N LYS A 322 23.79 -14.44 -15.73
CA LYS A 322 22.38 -14.71 -16.03
C LYS A 322 22.13 -14.55 -17.52
N THR A 323 21.44 -15.53 -18.11
CA THR A 323 21.13 -15.56 -19.55
C THR A 323 19.77 -14.94 -19.86
N TYR A 324 19.49 -14.67 -21.13
CA TYR A 324 18.14 -14.28 -21.58
C TYR A 324 17.07 -15.27 -21.10
N ASN A 325 17.30 -16.58 -21.26
CA ASN A 325 16.36 -17.64 -20.87
C ASN A 325 16.06 -17.63 -19.36
N PHE A 326 17.04 -17.26 -18.52
CA PHE A 326 16.83 -17.08 -17.08
C PHE A 326 15.78 -15.99 -16.81
N TYR A 327 15.91 -14.82 -17.46
CA TYR A 327 14.99 -13.69 -17.26
C TYR A 327 13.64 -13.91 -17.92
N GLU A 328 13.59 -14.48 -19.12
CA GLU A 328 12.35 -14.81 -19.82
C GLU A 328 11.52 -15.81 -19.00
N ARG A 329 12.17 -16.83 -18.43
CA ARG A 329 11.49 -17.81 -17.57
C ARG A 329 10.89 -17.18 -16.31
N LEU A 330 11.63 -16.30 -15.64
CA LEU A 330 11.09 -15.59 -14.47
C LEU A 330 9.95 -14.64 -14.86
N TYR A 331 10.03 -14.00 -16.03
CA TYR A 331 8.99 -13.12 -16.54
C TYR A 331 7.69 -13.90 -16.81
N GLU A 332 7.76 -15.00 -17.54
CA GLU A 332 6.61 -15.87 -17.81
C GLU A 332 6.06 -16.51 -16.52
N ALA A 333 6.94 -16.95 -15.62
CA ALA A 333 6.51 -17.53 -14.35
C ALA A 333 5.75 -16.53 -13.48
N LEU A 334 6.13 -15.24 -13.53
CA LEU A 334 5.46 -14.19 -12.78
C LEU A 334 3.99 -14.04 -13.20
N ASP A 335 3.71 -14.06 -14.51
CA ASP A 335 2.33 -14.01 -15.04
C ASP A 335 1.55 -15.30 -14.66
N ASN A 336 2.15 -16.48 -14.79
CA ASN A 336 1.51 -17.74 -14.38
C ASN A 336 1.21 -17.80 -12.87
N LEU A 337 2.04 -17.18 -12.04
CA LEU A 337 1.81 -17.09 -10.61
C LEU A 337 0.67 -16.12 -10.28
N VAL A 338 0.49 -15.03 -11.04
CA VAL A 338 -0.70 -14.17 -10.89
C VAL A 338 -1.97 -14.98 -11.10
N ASP A 339 -2.04 -15.78 -12.16
CA ASP A 339 -3.20 -16.65 -12.42
C ASP A 339 -3.42 -17.67 -11.29
N PHE A 340 -2.33 -18.27 -10.77
CA PHE A 340 -2.38 -19.21 -9.65
C PHE A 340 -2.94 -18.57 -8.37
N PHE A 341 -2.48 -17.37 -8.00
CA PHE A 341 -2.96 -16.69 -6.79
C PHE A 341 -4.32 -15.99 -6.98
N TYR A 342 -4.71 -15.68 -8.22
CA TYR A 342 -6.05 -15.18 -8.57
C TYR A 342 -7.11 -16.29 -8.47
N ALA A 343 -6.76 -17.51 -8.89
CA ALA A 343 -7.57 -18.72 -8.74
C ALA A 343 -9.02 -18.55 -9.25
N ASP A 344 -9.19 -18.05 -10.47
CA ASP A 344 -10.50 -17.76 -11.10
C ASP A 344 -11.42 -16.87 -10.22
N GLY A 345 -10.84 -15.88 -9.55
CA GLY A 345 -11.56 -14.94 -8.68
C GLY A 345 -11.91 -15.50 -7.29
N LYS A 346 -11.35 -16.66 -6.91
CA LYS A 346 -11.49 -17.23 -5.56
C LYS A 346 -10.30 -16.91 -4.65
N GLY A 347 -9.21 -16.41 -5.20
CA GLY A 347 -8.00 -16.02 -4.49
C GLY A 347 -7.92 -14.52 -4.25
N LEU A 348 -6.75 -13.94 -4.51
CA LEU A 348 -6.52 -12.50 -4.34
C LEU A 348 -7.10 -11.70 -5.53
N PRO A 349 -7.62 -10.49 -5.30
CA PRO A 349 -7.99 -9.58 -6.39
C PRO A 349 -6.75 -9.16 -7.19
N VAL A 350 -6.94 -8.94 -8.50
CA VAL A 350 -5.85 -8.58 -9.43
C VAL A 350 -5.10 -7.33 -8.97
N ASP A 351 -5.81 -6.32 -8.44
CA ASP A 351 -5.21 -5.07 -7.96
C ASP A 351 -4.14 -5.30 -6.87
N LEU A 352 -4.34 -6.29 -5.99
CA LEU A 352 -3.35 -6.66 -4.97
C LEU A 352 -2.21 -7.50 -5.55
N LEU A 353 -2.49 -8.30 -6.59
CA LEU A 353 -1.47 -9.12 -7.26
C LEU A 353 -0.51 -8.28 -8.09
N THR A 354 -1.00 -7.19 -8.70
CA THR A 354 -0.24 -6.33 -9.61
C THR A 354 0.24 -5.03 -8.99
N GLY A 355 0.49 -5.02 -7.67
CA GLY A 355 0.99 -3.86 -6.93
C GLY A 355 2.43 -3.45 -7.27
N ASP A 356 2.95 -2.44 -6.57
CA ASP A 356 4.21 -1.77 -6.91
C ASP A 356 5.42 -2.71 -7.01
N LEU A 357 5.57 -3.65 -6.08
CA LEU A 357 6.68 -4.62 -6.09
C LEU A 357 6.61 -5.53 -7.33
N PHE A 358 5.43 -6.02 -7.67
CA PHE A 358 5.21 -6.82 -8.88
C PHE A 358 5.58 -6.03 -10.13
N GLN A 359 5.12 -4.78 -10.26
CA GLN A 359 5.42 -3.94 -11.42
C GLN A 359 6.91 -3.66 -11.54
N ALA A 360 7.57 -3.35 -10.41
CA ALA A 360 9.00 -3.11 -10.39
C ALA A 360 9.80 -4.35 -10.86
N ILE A 361 9.45 -5.55 -10.38
CA ILE A 361 10.06 -6.81 -10.81
C ILE A 361 9.79 -7.05 -12.29
N ARG A 362 8.53 -6.92 -12.72
CA ARG A 362 8.11 -7.18 -14.10
C ARG A 362 8.81 -6.28 -15.11
N ILE A 363 8.85 -4.97 -14.83
CA ILE A 363 9.57 -3.98 -15.65
C ILE A 363 11.06 -4.34 -15.71
N ARG A 364 11.68 -4.66 -14.58
CA ARG A 364 13.10 -5.02 -14.55
C ARG A 364 13.40 -6.27 -15.36
N LEU A 365 12.60 -7.33 -15.20
CA LEU A 365 12.73 -8.56 -16.00
C LEU A 365 12.53 -8.27 -17.49
N SER A 366 11.59 -7.36 -17.84
CA SER A 366 11.38 -6.93 -19.22
C SER A 366 12.62 -6.25 -19.82
N TYR A 367 13.37 -5.48 -19.04
CA TYR A 367 14.61 -4.88 -19.52
C TYR A 367 15.68 -5.93 -19.79
N PHE A 368 15.87 -6.88 -18.87
CA PHE A 368 16.90 -7.90 -19.05
C PHE A 368 16.63 -8.85 -20.22
N LYS A 369 15.35 -9.10 -20.55
CA LYS A 369 14.97 -9.92 -21.71
C LYS A 369 14.92 -9.13 -23.03
N SER A 370 14.78 -7.81 -23.00
CA SER A 370 14.75 -7.00 -24.24
C SER A 370 16.10 -7.04 -24.97
N ASP A 371 16.13 -7.01 -26.30
CA ASP A 371 17.41 -6.83 -27.00
C ASP A 371 18.02 -5.43 -26.75
N THR A 372 19.27 -5.25 -27.13
CA THR A 372 20.02 -4.02 -26.84
C THR A 372 19.47 -2.81 -27.59
N GLU A 373 18.98 -3.01 -28.81
CA GLU A 373 18.41 -1.95 -29.61
C GLU A 373 17.10 -1.43 -28.99
N GLN A 374 16.23 -2.36 -28.60
CA GLN A 374 14.97 -2.04 -27.93
C GLN A 374 15.22 -1.32 -26.60
N LEU A 375 16.22 -1.74 -25.80
CA LEU A 375 16.59 -1.02 -24.58
C LEU A 375 17.05 0.42 -24.86
N ILE A 376 17.84 0.64 -25.89
CA ILE A 376 18.27 1.98 -26.29
C ILE A 376 17.07 2.83 -26.72
N ILE A 377 16.12 2.26 -27.45
CA ILE A 377 14.87 2.94 -27.83
C ILE A 377 14.08 3.34 -26.58
N LEU A 378 13.90 2.43 -25.62
CA LEU A 378 13.22 2.70 -24.36
C LEU A 378 13.91 3.82 -23.56
N TYR A 379 15.25 3.80 -23.48
CA TYR A 379 16.00 4.88 -22.84
C TYR A 379 15.72 6.24 -23.47
N TYR A 380 15.68 6.30 -24.80
CA TYR A 380 15.39 7.56 -25.48
C TYR A 380 13.95 8.03 -25.33
N HIS A 381 12.99 7.11 -25.21
CA HIS A 381 11.63 7.46 -24.81
C HIS A 381 11.56 8.05 -23.40
N ASP A 382 12.29 7.47 -22.43
CA ASP A 382 12.39 8.03 -21.07
C ASP A 382 12.95 9.46 -21.12
N ARG A 383 14.03 9.69 -21.88
CA ARG A 383 14.62 11.02 -22.06
C ARG A 383 13.71 12.02 -22.77
N LEU A 384 12.95 11.59 -23.76
CA LEU A 384 11.96 12.43 -24.43
C LEU A 384 10.80 12.77 -23.50
N HIS A 385 10.35 11.82 -22.67
CA HIS A 385 9.31 12.08 -21.67
C HIS A 385 9.81 13.08 -20.62
N GLU A 386 11.06 12.96 -20.17
CA GLU A 386 11.70 13.97 -19.31
C GLU A 386 11.71 15.34 -19.99
N GLN A 387 12.13 15.44 -21.26
CA GLN A 387 12.14 16.69 -22.04
C GLN A 387 10.79 17.41 -22.03
N LEU A 388 9.69 16.67 -22.19
CA LEU A 388 8.33 17.23 -22.24
C LEU A 388 7.86 17.78 -20.89
N ASN A 389 8.51 17.37 -19.79
CA ASN A 389 8.17 17.76 -18.43
C ASN A 389 9.24 18.65 -17.76
N VAL A 390 10.21 19.17 -18.53
CA VAL A 390 11.24 20.06 -17.97
C VAL A 390 10.68 21.45 -17.71
N GLU A 391 10.82 21.90 -16.46
CA GLU A 391 10.46 23.26 -16.04
C GLU A 391 11.70 24.17 -15.83
N SER A 392 12.88 23.57 -15.61
CA SER A 392 14.13 24.29 -15.34
C SER A 392 14.97 24.48 -16.60
N THR A 393 15.67 25.61 -16.68
CA THR A 393 16.59 25.95 -17.79
C THR A 393 18.03 26.10 -17.30
N GLU A 394 18.41 25.33 -16.28
CA GLU A 394 19.73 25.44 -15.61
C GLU A 394 20.93 25.21 -16.54
N TYR A 395 20.74 24.46 -17.63
CA TYR A 395 21.78 24.17 -18.62
C TYR A 395 21.69 25.03 -19.89
N GLY A 396 20.75 25.98 -19.92
CA GLY A 396 20.43 26.81 -21.08
C GLY A 396 19.25 26.29 -21.90
N VAL A 397 18.92 27.00 -22.97
CA VAL A 397 17.81 26.67 -23.87
C VAL A 397 18.26 26.76 -25.32
N LEU A 398 18.02 25.71 -26.09
CA LEU A 398 18.28 25.65 -27.52
C LEU A 398 17.01 25.99 -28.30
N ASN A 399 17.11 26.92 -29.25
CA ASN A 399 16.01 27.28 -30.14
C ASN A 399 16.24 26.69 -31.52
N VAL A 400 15.31 25.84 -31.96
CA VAL A 400 15.37 25.14 -33.25
C VAL A 400 14.10 25.32 -34.06
N ARG A 401 14.17 25.03 -35.35
CA ARG A 401 13.01 24.83 -36.21
C ARG A 401 13.22 23.55 -37.00
N ALA A 402 12.23 22.67 -37.01
CA ALA A 402 12.28 21.41 -37.75
C ALA A 402 11.02 21.26 -38.60
N TYR A 403 11.17 20.82 -39.85
CA TYR A 403 10.05 20.55 -40.75
C TYR A 403 10.45 19.55 -41.83
N TYR A 404 9.46 18.82 -42.35
CA TYR A 404 9.64 17.90 -43.46
C TYR A 404 9.13 18.53 -44.76
N HIS A 405 9.98 18.59 -45.79
CA HIS A 405 9.67 19.23 -47.06
C HIS A 405 10.49 18.63 -48.21
N HIS A 406 9.89 18.48 -49.40
CA HIS A 406 10.54 17.94 -50.61
C HIS A 406 11.36 16.65 -50.37
N ASP A 407 10.76 15.68 -49.68
CA ASP A 407 11.39 14.39 -49.34
C ASP A 407 12.64 14.48 -48.44
N SER A 408 12.80 15.62 -47.74
CA SER A 408 13.89 15.87 -46.81
C SER A 408 13.39 16.41 -45.46
N LEU A 409 14.11 16.05 -44.40
CA LEU A 409 13.95 16.63 -43.08
C LEU A 409 14.92 17.83 -42.94
N CYS A 410 14.35 19.03 -42.81
CA CYS A 410 15.11 20.26 -42.58
C CYS A 410 15.14 20.60 -41.09
N ILE A 411 16.33 20.88 -40.57
CA ILE A 411 16.56 21.25 -39.17
C ILE A 411 17.39 22.52 -39.14
N GLU A 412 16.80 23.61 -38.68
CA GLU A 412 17.45 24.90 -38.47
C GLU A 412 17.83 25.04 -36.98
N ILE A 413 19.12 25.20 -36.70
CA ILE A 413 19.65 25.55 -35.39
C ILE A 413 19.81 27.06 -35.36
N LEU A 414 18.97 27.75 -34.58
CA LEU A 414 18.89 29.20 -34.61
C LEU A 414 19.89 29.80 -33.62
N ASN A 415 19.66 29.58 -32.33
CA ASN A 415 20.51 30.06 -31.27
C ASN A 415 20.36 29.21 -30.01
N ALA A 416 21.27 29.38 -29.06
CA ALA A 416 21.05 28.97 -27.68
C ALA A 416 21.17 30.19 -26.76
N ARG A 417 20.57 30.11 -25.58
CA ARG A 417 20.68 31.12 -24.53
C ARG A 417 21.02 30.50 -23.20
N ASP A 418 21.72 31.27 -22.37
CA ASP A 418 22.10 30.91 -21.01
C ASP A 418 22.80 29.53 -20.92
N VAL A 419 23.61 29.20 -21.93
CA VAL A 419 24.44 27.98 -21.91
C VAL A 419 25.37 28.03 -20.70
N ILE A 420 25.62 26.89 -20.07
CA ILE A 420 26.49 26.85 -18.88
C ILE A 420 27.93 27.26 -19.22
N PRO A 421 28.59 28.03 -18.35
CA PRO A 421 30.01 28.35 -18.52
C PRO A 421 30.85 27.13 -18.13
N LEU A 422 31.56 26.56 -19.10
CA LEU A 422 32.46 25.42 -18.90
C LEU A 422 33.93 25.84 -18.89
N ASP A 423 34.28 26.96 -19.53
CA ASP A 423 35.64 27.48 -19.51
C ASP A 423 36.00 28.20 -18.18
N PRO A 424 37.29 28.18 -17.77
CA PRO A 424 37.80 28.99 -16.66
C PRO A 424 37.59 30.51 -16.83
N ASN A 425 37.33 30.96 -18.06
CA ASN A 425 37.11 32.37 -18.40
C ASN A 425 35.66 32.82 -18.11
N GLY A 426 34.76 31.91 -17.69
CA GLY A 426 33.35 32.18 -17.42
C GLY A 426 32.44 32.21 -18.65
N PHE A 427 32.93 31.75 -19.80
CA PHE A 427 32.20 31.58 -21.06
C PHE A 427 32.28 30.12 -21.52
N SER A 428 31.86 29.86 -22.76
CA SER A 428 32.07 28.62 -23.51
C SER A 428 32.25 28.93 -24.99
N ASP A 429 32.75 27.97 -25.74
CA ASP A 429 32.83 27.89 -27.19
C ASP A 429 31.79 26.87 -27.74
N PRO A 430 30.47 27.11 -27.59
CA PRO A 430 29.45 26.11 -27.88
C PRO A 430 29.30 25.77 -29.37
N PHE A 431 29.02 24.50 -29.64
CA PHE A 431 28.51 23.98 -30.92
C PHE A 431 27.46 22.89 -30.68
N VAL A 432 26.60 22.64 -31.67
CA VAL A 432 25.49 21.68 -31.57
C VAL A 432 25.72 20.52 -32.51
N ILE A 433 25.68 19.29 -31.99
CA ILE A 433 25.63 18.05 -32.76
C ILE A 433 24.16 17.64 -32.91
N VAL A 434 23.75 17.36 -34.14
CA VAL A 434 22.40 16.94 -34.53
C VAL A 434 22.45 15.49 -34.99
N GLU A 435 21.74 14.61 -34.29
CA GLU A 435 21.73 13.17 -34.55
C GLU A 435 20.29 12.64 -34.67
N LEU A 436 20.00 11.87 -35.73
CA LEU A 436 18.74 11.13 -35.85
C LEU A 436 18.85 9.74 -35.19
N ILE A 437 17.84 9.39 -34.40
CA ILE A 437 17.76 8.11 -33.68
C ILE A 437 16.35 7.48 -33.82
N PRO A 438 16.23 6.14 -33.68
CA PRO A 438 17.32 5.17 -33.48
C PRO A 438 18.14 4.92 -34.76
N LYS A 439 19.39 4.48 -34.61
CA LYS A 439 20.29 4.18 -35.74
C LYS A 439 19.78 3.06 -36.64
N SER A 440 18.96 2.15 -36.13
CA SER A 440 18.31 1.11 -36.94
C SER A 440 17.28 1.68 -37.92
N LEU A 441 16.60 2.76 -37.55
CA LEU A 441 15.68 3.47 -38.43
C LEU A 441 16.41 4.39 -39.41
N PHE A 442 17.55 4.97 -38.99
CA PHE A 442 18.37 5.90 -39.78
C PHE A 442 19.82 5.41 -40.01
N PRO A 443 20.04 4.22 -40.61
CA PRO A 443 21.36 3.58 -40.62
C PRO A 443 22.41 4.28 -41.50
N ILE A 444 21.97 5.03 -42.51
CA ILE A 444 22.85 5.71 -43.48
C ILE A 444 23.08 7.18 -43.07
N VAL A 445 22.30 7.68 -42.11
CA VAL A 445 22.36 9.09 -41.70
C VAL A 445 23.48 9.31 -40.70
N THR A 446 24.44 10.15 -41.07
CA THR A 446 25.51 10.60 -40.18
C THR A 446 25.06 11.80 -39.35
N GLU A 447 25.60 11.93 -38.13
CA GLU A 447 25.43 13.15 -37.34
C GLU A 447 26.05 14.35 -38.06
N GLN A 448 25.44 15.53 -37.88
CA GLN A 448 25.93 16.81 -38.41
C GLN A 448 26.20 17.76 -37.24
N GLN A 449 27.05 18.77 -37.43
CA GLN A 449 27.40 19.71 -36.37
C GLN A 449 27.47 21.14 -36.88
N THR A 450 27.12 22.10 -36.03
CA THR A 450 27.27 23.53 -36.32
C THR A 450 28.75 23.95 -36.24
N ASN A 451 29.03 25.16 -36.72
CA ASN A 451 30.27 25.84 -36.40
C ASN A 451 30.34 26.18 -34.90
N VAL A 452 31.56 26.26 -34.40
CA VAL A 452 31.88 26.67 -33.03
C VAL A 452 31.71 28.17 -32.88
N GLN A 453 30.90 28.60 -31.90
CA GLN A 453 30.69 30.01 -31.58
C GLN A 453 31.54 30.39 -30.38
N LYS A 454 32.51 31.28 -30.57
CA LYS A 454 33.54 31.51 -29.54
C LYS A 454 33.10 32.45 -28.43
N LYS A 455 33.48 32.12 -27.20
CA LYS A 455 33.41 32.96 -25.99
C LYS A 455 32.02 33.58 -25.79
N THR A 456 31.00 32.73 -25.80
CA THR A 456 29.61 33.17 -25.64
C THR A 456 28.77 32.11 -24.94
N LEU A 457 27.87 32.57 -24.06
CA LEU A 457 26.80 31.74 -23.47
C LEU A 457 25.48 31.87 -24.23
N ASN A 458 25.44 32.74 -25.25
CA ASN A 458 24.28 33.01 -26.09
C ASN A 458 24.66 32.91 -27.57
N PRO A 459 25.06 31.72 -28.05
CA PRO A 459 25.52 31.56 -29.43
C PRO A 459 24.39 31.76 -30.44
N LEU A 460 24.70 32.48 -31.52
CA LEU A 460 23.87 32.56 -32.72
C LEU A 460 24.48 31.63 -33.77
N PHE A 461 23.75 30.57 -34.13
CA PHE A 461 24.21 29.58 -35.11
C PHE A 461 23.67 29.94 -36.50
N ASP A 462 22.34 30.09 -36.62
CA ASP A 462 21.62 30.32 -37.88
C ASP A 462 22.03 29.35 -39.00
N GLU A 463 22.19 28.06 -38.65
CA GLU A 463 22.62 26.99 -39.56
C GLU A 463 21.46 26.04 -39.89
N CYS A 464 21.37 25.59 -41.14
CA CYS A 464 20.34 24.67 -41.60
C CYS A 464 20.95 23.36 -42.10
N PHE A 465 20.44 22.24 -41.59
CA PHE A 465 20.83 20.89 -41.95
C PHE A 465 19.70 20.20 -42.69
N GLU A 466 20.03 19.49 -43.76
CA GLU A 466 19.09 18.70 -44.54
C GLU A 466 19.45 17.22 -44.43
N PHE A 467 18.47 16.40 -44.06
CA PHE A 467 18.60 14.96 -43.94
C PHE A 467 17.68 14.26 -44.94
N SER A 468 18.26 13.47 -45.84
CA SER A 468 17.50 12.65 -46.78
C SER A 468 16.90 11.44 -46.06
N VAL A 469 15.65 11.57 -45.63
CA VAL A 469 14.88 10.55 -44.92
C VAL A 469 13.47 10.45 -45.48
N THR A 470 12.88 9.25 -45.44
CA THR A 470 11.52 9.07 -45.94
C THR A 470 10.49 9.58 -44.94
N LEU A 471 9.31 9.94 -45.46
CA LEU A 471 8.18 10.34 -44.63
C LEU A 471 7.78 9.23 -43.65
N ASP A 472 7.84 7.96 -44.07
CA ASP A 472 7.51 6.82 -43.23
C ASP A 472 8.50 6.63 -42.07
N GLN A 473 9.80 6.91 -42.30
CA GLN A 473 10.78 6.95 -41.22
C GLN A 473 10.42 8.06 -40.21
N CYS A 474 10.04 9.25 -40.68
CA CYS A 474 9.66 10.36 -39.79
C CYS A 474 8.37 10.09 -39.00
N LYS A 475 7.43 9.33 -39.57
CA LYS A 475 6.16 8.96 -38.92
C LYS A 475 6.30 7.86 -37.87
N ASN A 476 7.41 7.13 -37.85
CA ASN A 476 7.65 6.09 -36.87
C ASN A 476 7.64 6.68 -35.46
N GLU A 477 6.98 5.99 -34.52
CA GLU A 477 6.81 6.47 -33.15
C GLU A 477 8.13 6.61 -32.36
N ASN A 478 9.15 5.84 -32.74
CA ASN A 478 10.47 5.86 -32.12
C ASN A 478 11.40 6.93 -32.74
N ALA A 479 10.98 7.59 -33.82
CA ALA A 479 11.80 8.51 -34.58
C ALA A 479 11.94 9.86 -33.85
N MET A 480 13.18 10.24 -33.55
CA MET A 480 13.46 11.50 -32.87
C MET A 480 14.85 12.06 -33.23
N ILE A 481 15.04 13.33 -32.91
CA ILE A 481 16.29 14.07 -33.04
C ILE A 481 16.89 14.26 -31.65
N VAL A 482 18.19 14.01 -31.51
CA VAL A 482 18.99 14.40 -30.36
C VAL A 482 19.84 15.60 -30.74
N PHE A 483 19.72 16.66 -29.97
CA PHE A 483 20.62 17.81 -30.01
C PHE A 483 21.59 17.68 -28.85
N THR A 484 22.89 17.65 -29.12
CA THR A 484 23.93 17.64 -28.07
C THR A 484 24.71 18.93 -28.18
N VAL A 485 24.61 19.79 -27.17
CA VAL A 485 25.41 21.02 -27.07
C VAL A 485 26.70 20.66 -26.33
N MET A 486 27.83 20.95 -26.98
CA MET A 486 29.18 20.68 -26.49
C MET A 486 29.96 21.99 -26.45
N ASP A 487 30.93 22.07 -25.54
CA ASP A 487 31.93 23.13 -25.51
C ASP A 487 33.20 22.65 -26.21
N HIS A 488 33.73 23.46 -27.14
CA HIS A 488 34.90 23.10 -27.91
C HIS A 488 36.20 23.49 -27.21
N ASP A 489 36.99 22.49 -26.85
CA ASP A 489 38.30 22.68 -26.25
C ASP A 489 39.44 22.43 -27.24
N VAL A 490 40.43 23.34 -27.25
CA VAL A 490 41.59 23.23 -28.15
C VAL A 490 42.65 22.25 -27.63
N LEU A 491 42.78 22.12 -26.30
CA LEU A 491 43.85 21.33 -25.66
C LEU A 491 43.32 20.11 -24.91
N THR A 492 42.03 20.08 -24.58
CA THR A 492 41.34 19.05 -23.81
C THR A 492 40.23 18.40 -24.64
N ALA A 493 39.56 17.39 -24.07
CA ALA A 493 38.37 16.82 -24.70
C ALA A 493 37.20 17.80 -24.52
N ASN A 494 36.35 17.92 -25.54
CA ASN A 494 35.16 18.77 -25.49
C ASN A 494 34.26 18.42 -24.28
N ASP A 495 33.76 19.45 -23.60
CA ASP A 495 32.90 19.31 -22.43
C ASP A 495 31.41 19.28 -22.82
N PHE A 496 30.62 18.50 -22.09
CA PHE A 496 29.19 18.37 -22.34
C PHE A 496 28.41 19.51 -21.67
N ALA A 497 27.76 20.35 -22.47
CA ALA A 497 26.95 21.45 -21.96
C ALA A 497 25.51 21.00 -21.65
N GLY A 498 24.91 20.20 -22.51
CA GLY A 498 23.57 19.65 -22.31
C GLY A 498 23.01 19.00 -23.57
N GLU A 499 21.91 18.27 -23.43
CA GLU A 499 21.21 17.66 -24.57
C GLU A 499 19.72 18.00 -24.56
N ALA A 500 19.10 17.90 -25.73
CA ALA A 500 17.67 18.04 -25.91
C ALA A 500 17.13 17.04 -26.93
N PHE A 501 15.85 16.68 -26.79
CA PHE A 501 15.19 15.66 -27.61
C PHE A 501 13.95 16.22 -28.32
N LEU A 502 13.73 15.83 -29.57
CA LEU A 502 12.56 16.24 -30.33
C LEU A 502 12.00 15.07 -31.14
N SER A 503 10.74 14.71 -30.90
CA SER A 503 10.04 13.69 -31.70
C SER A 503 9.80 14.16 -33.13
N LEU A 504 10.13 13.32 -34.12
CA LEU A 504 9.85 13.59 -35.53
C LEU A 504 8.36 13.45 -35.87
N ARG A 505 7.58 12.72 -35.06
CA ARG A 505 6.16 12.55 -35.32
C ARG A 505 5.39 13.88 -35.26
N ASN A 506 5.84 14.83 -34.46
CA ASN A 506 5.10 16.06 -34.18
C ASN A 506 5.58 17.28 -34.99
N ILE A 507 6.56 17.11 -35.89
CA ILE A 507 7.06 18.24 -36.68
C ILE A 507 6.13 18.54 -37.88
N PRO A 508 6.04 19.83 -38.28
CA PRO A 508 5.34 20.23 -39.50
C PRO A 508 5.82 19.46 -40.74
N GLY A 509 4.88 19.06 -41.61
CA GLY A 509 5.15 18.31 -42.84
C GLY A 509 5.16 16.77 -42.70
N VAL A 510 5.24 16.22 -41.48
CA VAL A 510 5.21 14.75 -41.26
C VAL A 510 3.77 14.22 -41.17
N ASN A 511 2.93 14.85 -40.35
CA ASN A 511 1.51 14.48 -40.19
C ASN A 511 0.55 15.35 -41.00
N GLN A 512 0.99 16.53 -41.45
CA GLN A 512 0.14 17.50 -42.14
C GLN A 512 0.46 17.49 -43.62
N CYS A 513 -0.53 17.14 -44.45
CA CYS A 513 -0.37 16.93 -45.88
C CYS A 513 -0.17 18.20 -46.72
N ASN A 514 -0.26 19.41 -46.16
CA ASN A 514 -0.07 20.65 -46.92
C ASN A 514 0.23 21.81 -45.96
N SER A 515 1.45 22.33 -45.95
CA SER A 515 1.73 23.68 -45.49
C SER A 515 2.89 24.22 -46.29
N GLU A 516 2.60 24.82 -47.44
CA GLU A 516 3.59 25.46 -48.33
C GLU A 516 4.24 26.71 -47.69
N ASN A 517 3.75 27.17 -46.53
CA ASN A 517 4.23 28.38 -45.86
C ASN A 517 5.10 28.06 -44.63
N PHE A 518 6.32 27.56 -44.86
CA PHE A 518 7.31 27.30 -43.81
C PHE A 518 7.94 28.58 -43.21
N HIS A 519 7.79 29.73 -43.87
CA HIS A 519 8.35 31.02 -43.41
C HIS A 519 7.74 31.58 -42.11
N GLY A 520 6.62 31.02 -41.63
CA GLY A 520 5.94 31.44 -40.39
C GLY A 520 6.04 30.42 -39.25
N LEU A 521 6.87 29.39 -39.36
CA LEU A 521 6.97 28.36 -38.33
C LEU A 521 7.54 28.93 -37.03
N LYS A 522 6.80 28.68 -35.93
CA LYS A 522 7.26 29.01 -34.59
C LYS A 522 8.52 28.22 -34.26
N ASN A 523 9.43 28.89 -33.57
CA ASN A 523 10.62 28.24 -33.03
C ASN A 523 10.19 27.29 -31.91
N ILE A 524 10.88 26.16 -31.82
CA ILE A 524 10.74 25.19 -30.75
C ILE A 524 11.83 25.53 -29.74
N GLU A 525 11.43 25.90 -28.52
CA GLU A 525 12.36 26.11 -27.43
C GLU A 525 12.57 24.79 -26.69
N LEU A 526 13.80 24.34 -26.60
CA LEU A 526 14.19 23.07 -25.98
C LEU A 526 15.13 23.37 -24.80
N PRO A 527 14.63 23.31 -23.56
CA PRO A 527 15.50 23.34 -22.38
C PRO A 527 16.54 22.22 -22.45
N LEU A 528 17.80 22.57 -22.25
CA LEU A 528 18.90 21.62 -22.22
C LEU A 528 18.88 20.83 -20.90
N MET A 529 19.23 19.55 -20.99
CA MET A 529 19.13 18.62 -19.88
C MET A 529 20.43 17.83 -19.68
N HIS A 530 20.70 17.46 -18.43
CA HIS A 530 21.64 16.38 -18.08
C HIS A 530 20.85 15.15 -17.63
N GLN A 531 21.46 13.97 -17.68
CA GLN A 531 20.87 12.78 -17.06
C GLN A 531 21.13 12.79 -15.55
N LYS A 532 20.09 13.04 -14.75
CA LYS A 532 20.20 13.17 -13.29
C LYS A 532 20.26 11.81 -12.58
N ASN A 533 19.68 10.77 -13.18
CA ASN A 533 19.62 9.45 -12.57
C ASN A 533 20.88 8.62 -12.87
N LYS A 534 21.86 8.66 -11.95
CA LYS A 534 23.09 7.84 -12.05
C LYS A 534 22.83 6.34 -12.01
N ASN A 535 21.69 5.91 -11.46
CA ASN A 535 21.29 4.51 -11.32
C ASN A 535 20.14 4.15 -12.28
N HIS A 536 20.12 4.74 -13.48
CA HIS A 536 19.08 4.49 -14.45
C HIS A 536 18.99 2.98 -14.78
N PRO A 537 17.82 2.32 -14.61
CA PRO A 537 17.72 0.86 -14.70
C PRO A 537 18.07 0.32 -16.09
N ILE A 538 17.70 1.04 -17.16
CA ILE A 538 18.09 0.66 -18.52
C ILE A 538 19.61 0.77 -18.74
N LEU A 539 20.26 1.84 -18.27
CA LEU A 539 21.71 1.99 -18.40
C LEU A 539 22.46 0.93 -17.59
N GLN A 540 22.00 0.58 -16.39
CA GLN A 540 22.56 -0.52 -15.60
C GLN A 540 22.39 -1.87 -16.30
N THR A 541 21.24 -2.10 -16.93
CA THR A 541 20.98 -3.32 -17.72
C THR A 541 21.93 -3.40 -18.92
N LEU A 542 22.08 -2.31 -19.67
CA LEU A 542 23.02 -2.23 -20.79
C LEU A 542 24.48 -2.39 -20.32
N GLU A 543 24.86 -1.78 -19.20
CA GLU A 543 26.21 -1.89 -18.64
C GLU A 543 26.52 -3.34 -18.23
N SER A 544 25.53 -4.11 -17.78
CA SER A 544 25.71 -5.53 -17.45
C SER A 544 26.01 -6.43 -18.66
N ARG A 545 25.71 -5.98 -19.89
CA ARG A 545 25.93 -6.74 -21.14
C ARG A 545 27.37 -6.62 -21.61
N GLN A 546 28.30 -7.18 -20.86
CA GLN A 546 29.74 -7.15 -21.17
C GLN A 546 30.08 -7.86 -22.49
N TRP A 547 29.22 -8.78 -22.93
CA TRP A 547 29.35 -9.50 -24.20
C TRP A 547 28.85 -8.70 -25.42
N ASP A 548 28.08 -7.62 -25.22
CA ASP A 548 27.47 -6.84 -26.29
C ASP A 548 28.19 -5.50 -26.49
N LYS A 549 28.92 -5.39 -27.60
CA LYS A 549 29.66 -4.18 -27.95
C LYS A 549 28.76 -2.96 -28.15
N MET A 550 27.57 -3.13 -28.73
CA MET A 550 26.63 -2.02 -28.94
C MET A 550 26.18 -1.44 -27.60
N ALA A 551 25.87 -2.30 -26.64
CA ALA A 551 25.47 -1.88 -25.29
C ALA A 551 26.61 -1.13 -24.59
N GLN A 552 27.84 -1.68 -24.64
CA GLN A 552 29.01 -1.05 -24.01
C GLN A 552 29.37 0.31 -24.64
N ASP A 553 29.35 0.39 -25.98
CA ASP A 553 29.62 1.64 -26.70
C ASP A 553 28.56 2.71 -26.38
N PHE A 554 27.29 2.30 -26.29
CA PHE A 554 26.20 3.20 -25.89
C PHE A 554 26.38 3.72 -24.47
N VAL A 555 26.59 2.84 -23.48
CA VAL A 555 26.81 3.23 -22.08
C VAL A 555 28.02 4.16 -21.96
N LYS A 556 29.11 3.88 -22.68
CA LYS A 556 30.28 4.75 -22.71
C LYS A 556 29.97 6.15 -23.26
N LYS A 557 29.11 6.27 -24.29
CA LYS A 557 28.65 7.56 -24.83
C LYS A 557 27.75 8.33 -23.85
N GLN A 558 26.99 7.62 -22.99
CA GLN A 558 26.11 8.25 -22.00
C GLN A 558 26.82 8.69 -20.72
N LYS A 559 27.93 8.04 -20.32
CA LYS A 559 28.67 8.35 -19.07
C LYS A 559 29.00 9.85 -18.87
N PRO A 560 29.51 10.59 -19.87
CA PRO A 560 29.80 12.02 -19.71
C PRO A 560 28.56 12.92 -19.58
N ARG A 561 27.37 12.40 -19.90
CA ARG A 561 26.10 13.16 -19.90
C ARG A 561 25.38 13.12 -18.55
N LEU A 562 25.93 12.38 -17.59
CA LEU A 562 25.42 12.30 -16.23
C LEU A 562 25.74 13.58 -15.47
N ALA A 563 24.76 14.12 -14.75
CA ALA A 563 24.96 15.34 -13.96
C ALA A 563 26.09 15.14 -12.92
N SER A 564 27.02 16.09 -12.91
CA SER A 564 28.03 16.25 -11.86
C SER A 564 27.32 16.58 -10.54
N THR A 565 27.70 15.90 -9.46
CA THR A 565 27.13 16.07 -8.10
C THR A 565 27.41 17.42 -7.49
#